data_AF-A0A1C3NXV6-F1
#
_entry.id   AF-A0A1C3NXV6-F1
#
_cell.length_a   1.000
_cell.length_b   1.000
_cell.length_c   1.000
_cell.angle_alpha   90.00
_cell.angle_beta   90.00
_cell.angle_gamma   90.00
#
_symmetry.space_group_name_H-M   'P 1'
#
loop_
_entity.id
_entity.type
_entity.pdbx_description
1 polymer ?
#
loop_
_entity_poly.entity_id
_entity_poly.type
_entity_poly.pdbx_seq_one_letter_code
_entity_poly.pdbx_strand_id
1 'polypeptide(L)'
;MSRSTLPVRVHLLLCSDDRILLTTGDETSPAQWRLPSGNLEGQAASDAAVRIACEQAALVTTAEDVWLEHVAHHWVDEKEQLGLFFHVTRTHGPVTPGAPRRSRRLAWHPLGALPERFAWPDQDVVNRWARGEFFSHGGWTARRTTTTLLPTGVFQAASTRPPSAPAASSRS
;
A
#
# COMPACT_ATOMS: atom_id res chain seq x y z
N MET A 1 -22.27 -18.94 4.88
CA MET A 1 -21.15 -18.47 4.04
C MET A 1 -20.03 -18.04 4.98
N SER A 2 -18.88 -18.69 4.93
CA SER A 2 -17.71 -18.28 5.71
C SER A 2 -17.23 -16.94 5.15
N ARG A 3 -17.25 -15.88 5.96
CA ARG A 3 -16.70 -14.59 5.55
C ARG A 3 -15.17 -14.77 5.53
N SER A 4 -14.59 -14.80 4.33
CA SER A 4 -13.14 -14.70 4.16
C SER A 4 -12.70 -13.37 4.78
N THR A 5 -11.87 -13.41 5.82
CA THR A 5 -11.28 -12.20 6.41
C THR A 5 -9.99 -11.92 5.68
N LEU A 6 -10.02 -10.96 4.76
CA LEU A 6 -8.83 -10.39 4.15
C LEU A 6 -8.06 -9.61 5.23
N PRO A 7 -6.85 -10.02 5.63
CA PRO A 7 -6.05 -9.26 6.59
C PRO A 7 -5.67 -7.91 5.99
N VAL A 8 -5.94 -6.84 6.74
CA VAL A 8 -5.51 -5.48 6.40
C VAL A 8 -4.34 -5.11 7.30
N ARG A 9 -3.22 -4.72 6.70
CA ARG A 9 -2.03 -4.25 7.41
C ARG A 9 -1.76 -2.79 7.11
N VAL A 10 -1.33 -2.07 8.13
CA VAL A 10 -0.92 -0.67 8.03
C VAL A 10 0.60 -0.62 8.16
N HIS A 11 1.24 0.06 7.22
CA HIS A 11 2.68 0.24 7.11
C HIS A 11 3.00 1.73 7.14
N LEU A 12 4.15 2.09 7.70
CA LEU A 12 4.59 3.47 7.76
C LEU A 12 5.77 3.71 6.81
N LEU A 13 5.63 4.74 5.97
CA LEU A 13 6.70 5.35 5.21
C LEU A 13 7.18 6.56 6.02
N LEU A 14 8.16 6.35 6.89
CA LEU A 14 8.81 7.43 7.63
C LEU A 14 10.06 7.86 6.90
N CYS A 15 10.07 9.09 6.43
CA CYS A 15 11.19 9.64 5.69
C CYS A 15 11.81 10.84 6.42
N SER A 16 13.12 10.97 6.31
CA SER A 16 13.88 12.16 6.71
C SER A 16 14.98 12.33 5.70
N ASP A 17 14.95 13.44 4.97
CA ASP A 17 15.76 13.63 3.75
C ASP A 17 15.58 12.43 2.79
N ASP A 18 16.65 11.95 2.15
CA ASP A 18 16.64 10.78 1.26
C ASP A 18 16.76 9.43 2.03
N ARG A 19 16.26 9.36 3.26
CA ARG A 19 16.34 8.15 4.09
C ARG A 19 14.97 7.71 4.56
N ILE A 20 14.82 6.40 4.69
CA ILE A 20 13.62 5.74 5.23
C ILE A 20 13.94 5.01 6.53
N LEU A 21 13.01 5.09 7.49
CA LEU A 21 13.13 4.38 8.75
C LEU A 21 12.68 2.93 8.59
N LEU A 22 13.58 1.99 8.89
CA LEU A 22 13.29 0.57 8.92
C LEU A 22 13.42 0.01 10.33
N THR A 23 12.74 -1.10 10.58
CA THR A 23 12.79 -1.83 11.84
C THR A 23 13.18 -3.29 11.62
N THR A 24 13.90 -3.86 12.58
CA THR A 24 14.16 -5.29 12.66
C THR A 24 13.98 -5.79 14.09
N GLY A 25 13.44 -6.99 14.24
CA GLY A 25 13.48 -7.76 15.50
C GLY A 25 14.43 -8.96 15.40
N ASP A 26 15.24 -8.98 14.34
CA ASP A 26 16.19 -10.03 14.02
C ASP A 26 17.58 -9.60 14.51
N GLU A 27 18.16 -10.41 15.38
CA GLU A 27 19.51 -10.23 15.93
C GLU A 27 20.60 -10.86 15.04
N THR A 28 20.21 -11.52 13.93
CA THR A 28 21.16 -12.11 12.98
C THR A 28 21.87 -11.03 12.14
N SER A 29 23.00 -11.40 11.53
CA SER A 29 23.76 -10.54 10.62
C SER A 29 23.96 -11.27 9.28
N PRO A 30 23.46 -10.73 8.15
CA PRO A 30 22.67 -9.50 8.03
C PRO A 30 21.22 -9.69 8.52
N ALA A 31 20.72 -8.73 9.31
CA ALA A 31 19.36 -8.74 9.85
C ALA A 31 18.30 -8.51 8.76
N GLN A 32 17.13 -9.14 8.90
CA GLN A 32 16.00 -8.90 8.00
C GLN A 32 15.16 -7.67 8.38
N TRP A 33 15.34 -6.59 7.62
CA TRP A 33 14.64 -5.30 7.77
C TRP A 33 13.23 -5.31 7.18
N ARG A 34 12.35 -4.50 7.77
CA ARG A 34 10.95 -4.28 7.38
C ARG A 34 10.54 -2.83 7.64
N LEU A 35 9.43 -2.40 7.04
CA LEU A 35 8.77 -1.15 7.45
C LEU A 35 8.11 -1.34 8.82
N PRO A 36 8.07 -0.28 9.67
CA PRO A 36 7.19 -0.26 10.83
C PRO A 36 5.76 -0.54 10.39
N SER A 37 5.14 -1.56 10.96
CA SER A 37 3.85 -2.06 10.47
C SER A 37 3.09 -2.87 11.51
N GLY A 38 1.77 -2.97 11.33
CA GLY A 38 0.85 -3.65 12.24
C GLY A 38 -0.46 -4.04 11.57
N ASN A 39 -1.33 -4.72 12.30
CA ASN A 39 -2.67 -5.07 11.82
C ASN A 39 -3.63 -3.90 12.03
N LEU A 40 -4.63 -3.79 11.16
CA LEU A 40 -5.81 -2.99 11.46
C LEU A 40 -6.69 -3.75 12.46
N GLU A 41 -7.06 -3.09 13.55
CA GLU A 41 -7.69 -3.66 14.75
C GLU A 41 -8.98 -2.90 15.11
N GLY A 42 -9.83 -2.63 14.11
CA GLY A 42 -11.16 -2.03 14.30
C GLY A 42 -11.19 -0.50 14.45
N GLN A 43 -10.04 0.18 14.34
CA GLN A 43 -9.95 1.65 14.26
C GLN A 43 -9.87 2.15 12.80
N ALA A 44 -9.86 3.48 12.59
CA ALA A 44 -9.55 4.04 11.28
C ALA A 44 -8.09 3.74 10.88
N ALA A 45 -7.83 3.59 9.58
CA ALA A 45 -6.49 3.23 9.09
C ALA A 45 -5.42 4.29 9.44
N SER A 46 -5.79 5.57 9.44
CA SER A 46 -4.95 6.68 9.90
C SER A 46 -4.63 6.57 11.40
N ASP A 47 -5.62 6.25 12.24
CA ASP A 47 -5.40 6.04 13.68
C ASP A 47 -4.47 4.85 13.95
N ALA A 48 -4.60 3.79 13.15
CA ALA A 48 -3.66 2.67 13.20
C ALA A 48 -2.23 3.10 12.83
N ALA A 49 -2.06 3.98 11.85
CA ALA A 49 -0.75 4.53 11.49
C ALA A 49 -0.14 5.34 12.65
N VAL A 50 -0.94 6.22 13.29
CA VAL A 50 -0.54 6.98 14.48
C VAL A 50 -0.11 6.05 15.61
N ARG A 51 -0.91 5.03 15.90
CA ARG A 51 -0.60 4.01 16.91
C ARG A 51 0.72 3.32 16.63
N ILE A 52 0.95 2.87 15.40
CA ILE A 52 2.19 2.19 15.01
C ILE A 52 3.40 3.11 15.15
N ALA A 53 3.28 4.40 14.82
CA ALA A 53 4.36 5.36 14.96
C ALA A 53 4.78 5.53 16.43
N CYS A 54 3.79 5.64 17.32
CA CYS A 54 4.00 5.71 18.76
C CYS A 54 4.59 4.40 19.32
N GLU A 55 3.96 3.26 19.03
CA GLU A 55 4.33 1.96 19.60
C GLU A 55 5.69 1.44 19.14
N GLN A 56 6.08 1.74 17.90
CA GLN A 56 7.29 1.15 17.29
C GLN A 56 8.45 2.12 17.20
N ALA A 57 8.18 3.43 17.13
CA ALA A 57 9.20 4.46 16.96
C ALA A 57 9.17 5.57 18.03
N ALA A 58 8.30 5.46 19.04
CA ALA A 58 8.13 6.46 20.11
C ALA A 58 7.83 7.87 19.57
N LEU A 59 7.27 7.95 18.36
CA LEU A 59 6.97 9.20 17.68
C LEU A 59 5.57 9.66 17.99
N VAL A 60 5.43 10.96 18.20
CA VAL A 60 4.14 11.63 18.36
C VAL A 60 3.73 12.22 17.01
N THR A 61 2.56 11.86 16.53
CA THR A 61 1.95 12.31 15.26
C THR A 61 0.43 12.32 15.41
N THR A 62 -0.28 12.99 14.51
CA THR A 62 -1.75 12.97 14.46
C THR A 62 -2.26 12.32 13.18
N ALA A 63 -3.58 12.10 13.10
CA ALA A 63 -4.23 11.57 11.90
C ALA A 63 -4.15 12.55 10.71
N GLU A 64 -3.99 13.85 10.96
CA GLU A 64 -3.82 14.88 9.93
C GLU A 64 -2.41 14.89 9.33
N ASP A 65 -1.44 14.35 10.08
CA ASP A 65 -0.03 14.30 9.69
C ASP A 65 0.34 13.00 8.96
N VAL A 66 -0.63 12.09 8.74
CA VAL A 66 -0.42 10.84 8.01
C VAL A 66 -1.23 10.80 6.73
N TRP A 67 -0.57 10.47 5.62
CA TRP A 67 -1.19 10.45 4.29
C TRP A 67 -1.04 9.09 3.63
N LEU A 68 -2.12 8.56 3.05
CA LEU A 68 -2.08 7.30 2.33
C LEU A 68 -1.43 7.51 0.96
N GLU A 69 -0.23 6.98 0.77
CA GLU A 69 0.54 7.14 -0.47
C GLU A 69 0.51 5.90 -1.36
N HIS A 70 0.30 4.72 -0.77
CA HIS A 70 0.25 3.49 -1.54
C HIS A 70 -0.72 2.46 -0.93
N VAL A 71 -1.37 1.71 -1.81
CA VAL A 71 -2.18 0.55 -1.47
C VAL A 71 -1.65 -0.65 -2.23
N ALA A 72 -1.42 -1.76 -1.55
CA ALA A 72 -0.88 -2.94 -2.20
C ALA A 72 -1.74 -4.17 -1.90
N HIS A 73 -2.20 -4.80 -2.96
CA HIS A 73 -2.86 -6.09 -2.87
C HIS A 73 -1.80 -7.18 -3.02
N HIS A 74 -1.38 -7.77 -1.90
CA HIS A 74 -0.27 -8.71 -1.87
C HIS A 74 -0.73 -10.16 -1.72
N TRP A 75 0.02 -11.05 -2.34
CA TRP A 75 0.08 -12.46 -1.98
C TRP A 75 1.37 -12.71 -1.22
N VAL A 76 1.29 -12.95 0.09
CA VAL A 76 2.44 -13.15 1.00
C VAL A 76 2.16 -14.38 1.85
N ASP A 77 3.15 -15.26 2.00
CA ASP A 77 3.04 -16.47 2.84
C ASP A 77 1.77 -17.28 2.56
N GLU A 78 1.49 -17.49 1.26
CA GLU A 78 0.33 -18.22 0.74
C GLU A 78 -1.04 -17.61 1.09
N LYS A 79 -1.07 -16.34 1.48
CA LYS A 79 -2.28 -15.63 1.88
C LYS A 79 -2.43 -14.32 1.14
N GLU A 80 -3.68 -14.00 0.84
CA GLU A 80 -4.10 -12.69 0.37
C GLU A 80 -3.99 -11.68 1.53
N GLN A 81 -3.46 -10.48 1.26
CA GLN A 81 -3.36 -9.39 2.23
C GLN A 81 -3.52 -8.04 1.53
N LEU A 82 -4.21 -7.10 2.17
CA LEU A 82 -4.22 -5.69 1.75
C LEU A 82 -3.27 -4.88 2.64
N GLY A 83 -2.27 -4.26 2.04
CA GLY A 83 -1.37 -3.31 2.70
C GLY A 83 -1.77 -1.86 2.43
N LEU A 84 -1.86 -1.05 3.48
CA LEU A 84 -2.07 0.39 3.43
C LEU A 84 -0.78 1.07 3.91
N PHE A 85 -0.17 1.91 3.07
CA PHE A 85 1.13 2.51 3.33
C PHE A 85 0.97 4.01 3.54
N PHE A 86 1.13 4.44 4.79
CA PHE A 86 0.97 5.83 5.20
C PHE A 86 2.33 6.52 5.30
N HIS A 87 2.49 7.62 4.57
CA HIS A 87 3.58 8.55 4.80
C HIS A 87 3.26 9.42 6.01
N VAL A 88 4.18 9.43 6.96
CA VAL A 88 4.09 10.29 8.15
C VAL A 88 4.84 11.57 7.87
N THR A 89 4.08 12.63 7.60
CA THR A 89 4.60 13.92 7.09
C THR A 89 5.16 14.81 8.20
N ARG A 90 4.68 14.65 9.43
CA ARG A 90 5.16 15.39 10.60
C ARG A 90 5.19 14.49 11.81
N THR A 91 6.28 14.59 12.58
CA THR A 91 6.43 13.87 13.84
C THR A 91 7.16 14.73 14.85
N HIS A 92 6.95 14.42 16.12
CA HIS A 92 7.67 15.02 17.24
C HIS A 92 8.31 13.93 18.12
N GLY A 93 9.47 14.27 18.66
CA GLY A 93 10.26 13.37 19.51
C GLY A 93 11.39 12.64 18.76
N PRO A 94 12.36 12.08 19.49
CA PRO A 94 13.44 11.32 18.89
C PRO A 94 12.95 9.94 18.42
N VAL A 95 13.43 9.49 17.27
CA VAL A 95 13.18 8.13 16.79
C VAL A 95 13.88 7.12 17.70
N THR A 96 13.11 6.38 18.48
CA THR A 96 13.61 5.34 19.39
C THR A 96 12.61 4.18 19.46
N PRO A 97 13.03 2.94 19.74
CA PRO A 97 12.09 1.83 19.88
C PRO A 97 11.00 2.11 20.93
N GLY A 98 9.75 2.15 20.50
CA GLY A 98 8.59 2.42 21.37
C GLY A 98 8.15 1.20 22.20
N ALA A 99 7.24 1.40 23.15
CA ALA A 99 6.57 0.29 23.84
C ALA A 99 5.32 -0.13 23.05
N PRO A 100 5.05 -1.43 22.84
CA PRO A 100 5.68 -2.61 23.45
C PRO A 100 6.92 -3.15 22.69
N ARG A 101 7.34 -2.53 21.59
CA ARG A 101 8.39 -3.06 20.69
C ARG A 101 9.82 -2.62 21.04
N ARG A 102 10.13 -2.41 22.33
CA ARG A 102 11.44 -1.87 22.76
C ARG A 102 12.64 -2.74 22.38
N SER A 103 12.43 -4.04 22.16
CA SER A 103 13.46 -4.98 21.73
C SER A 103 13.83 -4.87 20.25
N ARG A 104 13.06 -4.13 19.44
CA ARG A 104 13.38 -3.95 18.03
C ARG A 104 14.45 -2.89 17.84
N ARG A 105 15.27 -3.08 16.81
CA ARG A 105 16.19 -2.07 16.32
C ARG A 105 15.49 -1.19 15.28
N LEU A 106 15.89 0.08 15.24
CA LEU A 106 15.48 1.07 14.26
C LEU A 106 16.72 1.63 13.59
N ALA A 107 16.68 1.83 12.27
CA ALA A 107 17.75 2.47 11.54
C ALA A 107 17.23 3.24 10.33
N TRP A 108 17.86 4.37 10.06
CA TRP A 108 17.64 5.13 8.84
C TRP A 108 18.49 4.54 7.71
N HIS A 109 17.86 4.13 6.62
CA HIS A 109 18.52 3.61 5.43
C HIS A 109 18.34 4.57 4.25
N PRO A 110 19.37 4.81 3.43
CA PRO A 110 19.22 5.61 2.22
C PRO A 110 18.22 4.97 1.25
N LEU A 111 17.31 5.75 0.69
CA LEU A 111 16.35 5.28 -0.32
C LEU A 111 17.05 4.76 -1.57
N GLY A 112 18.18 5.37 -1.96
CA GLY A 112 19.03 4.91 -3.05
C GLY A 112 19.92 3.71 -2.73
N ALA A 113 19.96 3.25 -1.46
CA ALA A 113 20.80 2.15 -1.01
C ALA A 113 20.11 1.37 0.14
N LEU A 114 18.94 0.80 -0.18
CA LEU A 114 18.18 -0.05 0.73
C LEU A 114 19.01 -1.28 1.16
N PRO A 115 18.81 -1.81 2.38
CA PRO A 115 19.59 -2.95 2.87
C PRO A 115 19.35 -4.20 2.02
N GLU A 116 20.39 -5.03 1.86
CA GLU A 116 20.32 -6.28 1.09
C GLU A 116 19.18 -7.20 1.57
N ARG A 117 19.02 -7.33 2.89
CA ARG A 117 17.93 -8.07 3.51
C ARG A 117 16.77 -7.15 3.90
N PHE A 118 16.11 -6.58 2.90
CA PHE A 118 14.81 -5.93 3.06
C PHE A 118 13.70 -6.91 2.69
N ALA A 119 12.70 -7.11 3.55
CA ALA A 119 11.61 -8.02 3.26
C ALA A 119 10.89 -7.64 1.95
N TRP A 120 10.84 -8.59 1.02
CA TRP A 120 10.38 -8.38 -0.35
C TRP A 120 9.02 -7.65 -0.48
N PRO A 121 7.97 -7.94 0.32
CA PRO A 121 6.69 -7.22 0.20
C PRO A 121 6.82 -5.71 0.49
N ASP A 122 7.65 -5.33 1.46
CA ASP A 122 7.88 -3.92 1.78
C ASP A 122 8.81 -3.28 0.73
N GLN A 123 9.83 -4.01 0.27
CA GLN A 123 10.77 -3.54 -0.75
C GLN A 123 10.09 -3.26 -2.10
N ASP A 124 9.18 -4.14 -2.55
CA ASP A 124 8.41 -3.94 -3.78
C ASP A 124 7.60 -2.65 -3.68
N VAL A 125 6.92 -2.41 -2.56
CA VAL A 125 6.13 -1.19 -2.37
C VAL A 125 6.98 0.06 -2.28
N VAL A 126 8.09 0.06 -1.54
CA VAL A 126 8.99 1.23 -1.48
C VAL A 126 9.50 1.61 -2.87
N ASN A 127 9.85 0.62 -3.69
CA ASN A 127 10.28 0.86 -5.07
C ASN A 127 9.17 1.48 -5.94
N ARG A 128 7.93 1.02 -5.80
CA ARG A 128 6.78 1.52 -6.57
C ARG A 128 6.33 2.90 -6.11
N TRP A 129 6.27 3.10 -4.79
CA TRP A 129 5.99 4.38 -4.17
C TRP A 129 7.01 5.45 -4.62
N ALA A 130 8.31 5.11 -4.67
CA ALA A 130 9.34 6.01 -5.19
C ALA A 130 9.15 6.40 -6.67
N ARG A 131 8.33 5.65 -7.44
CA ARG A 131 7.95 5.97 -8.83
C ARG A 131 6.60 6.69 -8.93
N GLY A 132 5.95 7.00 -7.81
CA GLY A 132 4.64 7.64 -7.77
C GLY A 132 3.48 6.70 -8.09
N GLU A 133 3.67 5.38 -8.04
CA GLU A 133 2.55 4.43 -8.16
C GLU A 133 1.71 4.48 -6.88
N PHE A 134 0.39 4.66 -7.01
CA PHE A 134 -0.53 4.63 -5.86
C PHE A 134 -1.02 3.21 -5.52
N PHE A 135 -1.08 2.31 -6.50
CA PHE A 135 -1.64 0.97 -6.30
C PHE A 135 -0.82 -0.13 -6.99
N SER A 136 -0.69 -1.29 -6.36
CA SER A 136 0.07 -2.41 -6.90
C SER A 136 -0.45 -3.80 -6.53
N HIS A 137 -0.02 -4.79 -7.31
CA HIS A 137 -0.28 -6.22 -7.09
C HIS A 137 1.04 -6.98 -6.92
N GLY A 138 1.46 -7.18 -5.67
CA GLY A 138 2.68 -7.91 -5.32
C GLY A 138 2.45 -9.41 -5.12
N GLY A 139 3.34 -10.27 -5.65
CA GLY A 139 3.39 -11.69 -5.26
C GLY A 139 2.42 -12.60 -6.02
N TRP A 140 1.62 -12.05 -6.92
CA TRP A 140 0.57 -12.75 -7.68
C TRP A 140 1.08 -13.54 -8.91
N THR A 141 2.38 -13.76 -9.06
CA THR A 141 2.98 -14.32 -10.28
C THR A 141 2.46 -15.72 -10.65
N ALA A 142 1.99 -16.53 -9.70
CA ALA A 142 1.43 -17.85 -9.96
C ALA A 142 -0.09 -17.89 -10.26
N ARG A 143 -0.82 -16.77 -10.09
CA ARG A 143 -2.31 -16.74 -10.22
C ARG A 143 -2.83 -15.81 -11.31
N ARG A 144 -1.97 -14.99 -11.91
CA ARG A 144 -2.29 -14.24 -13.13
C ARG A 144 -2.03 -15.10 -14.36
N THR A 145 -2.65 -16.28 -14.44
CA THR A 145 -2.89 -16.92 -15.73
C THR A 145 -4.02 -16.11 -16.35
N THR A 146 -3.66 -15.13 -17.17
CA THR A 146 -4.62 -14.34 -17.95
C THR A 146 -5.29 -15.27 -18.95
N THR A 147 -6.32 -15.97 -18.50
CA THR A 147 -7.36 -16.48 -19.38
C THR A 147 -8.25 -15.28 -19.69
N THR A 148 -7.84 -14.47 -20.66
CA THR A 148 -8.77 -13.61 -21.37
C THR A 148 -9.69 -14.52 -22.18
N LEU A 149 -10.76 -15.03 -21.57
CA LEU A 149 -11.92 -15.48 -22.32
C LEU A 149 -12.70 -14.21 -22.68
N LEU A 150 -12.36 -13.61 -23.82
CA LEU A 150 -13.37 -12.87 -24.56
C LEU A 150 -14.45 -13.90 -24.92
N PRO A 151 -15.72 -13.71 -24.56
CA PRO A 151 -16.76 -14.53 -25.15
C PRO A 151 -16.78 -14.28 -26.65
N THR A 152 -16.31 -15.24 -27.43
CA THR A 152 -16.54 -15.29 -28.87
C THR A 152 -18.04 -15.51 -29.06
N GLY A 153 -18.80 -14.42 -29.27
CA GLY A 153 -20.26 -14.49 -29.35
C GLY A 153 -20.90 -13.21 -29.89
N VAL A 154 -20.77 -13.02 -31.20
CA VAL A 154 -21.69 -12.31 -32.12
C VAL A 154 -22.17 -10.90 -31.70
N PHE A 155 -21.48 -9.87 -32.18
CA PHE A 155 -22.13 -8.58 -32.45
C PHE A 155 -23.04 -8.75 -33.68
N GLN A 156 -24.34 -8.89 -33.47
CA GLN A 156 -25.31 -8.70 -34.54
C GLN A 156 -25.58 -7.19 -34.64
N ALA A 157 -25.08 -6.55 -35.70
CA ALA A 157 -25.37 -5.16 -36.01
C ALA A 157 -26.86 -5.02 -36.34
N ALA A 158 -27.64 -4.40 -35.45
CA ALA A 158 -28.95 -3.87 -35.80
C ALA A 158 -28.76 -2.53 -36.49
N SER A 159 -28.94 -2.50 -37.81
CA SER A 159 -29.07 -1.26 -38.59
C SER A 159 -30.28 -0.48 -38.12
N THR A 160 -30.08 0.56 -37.32
CA THR A 160 -31.08 1.63 -37.13
C THR A 160 -30.83 2.71 -38.16
N ARG A 161 -31.71 2.74 -39.17
CA ARG A 161 -31.84 3.84 -40.14
C ARG A 161 -32.20 5.14 -39.39
N PRO A 162 -31.58 6.30 -39.71
CA PRO A 162 -31.90 7.55 -39.03
C PRO A 162 -33.30 8.06 -39.45
N PRO A 163 -34.02 8.77 -38.56
CA PRO A 163 -35.29 9.40 -38.91
C PRO A 163 -35.07 10.61 -39.82
N SER A 164 -35.93 10.74 -40.83
CA SER A 164 -36.01 11.84 -41.77
C SER A 164 -36.37 13.16 -41.05
N ALA A 165 -35.66 14.25 -41.35
CA ALA A 165 -35.95 15.58 -40.82
C ALA A 165 -37.32 16.12 -41.31
N PRO A 166 -38.08 16.86 -40.49
CA PRO A 166 -39.29 17.52 -40.94
C PRO A 166 -38.97 18.79 -41.77
N ALA A 167 -39.73 18.99 -42.83
CA ALA A 167 -39.65 20.12 -43.74
C ALA A 167 -40.00 21.45 -43.03
N ALA A 168 -39.20 22.48 -43.29
CA ALA A 168 -39.46 23.84 -42.87
C ALA A 168 -40.64 24.42 -43.65
N SER A 169 -41.73 24.76 -42.95
CA SER A 169 -42.81 25.56 -43.51
C SER A 169 -42.44 27.04 -43.44
N SER A 170 -42.26 27.64 -44.61
CA SER A 170 -42.23 29.08 -44.84
C SER A 170 -43.53 29.73 -44.34
N ARG A 171 -43.42 30.82 -43.58
CA ARG A 171 -44.49 31.83 -43.50
C ARG A 171 -43.91 33.17 -43.89
N SER A 172 -44.56 33.73 -44.90
CA SER A 172 -44.52 35.10 -45.38
C SER A 172 -45.03 36.09 -44.35
#